data_AF-A0A433TNQ6-F1
#
_entry.id   AF-A0A433TNQ6-F1
#
_cell.length_a   1.000
_cell.length_b   1.000
_cell.length_c   1.000
_cell.angle_alpha   90.00
_cell.angle_beta   90.00
_cell.angle_gamma   90.00
#
_symmetry.space_group_name_H-M   'P 1'
#
loop_
_entity.id
_entity.type
_entity.pdbx_description
1 polymer ?
#
loop_
_entity_poly.entity_id
_entity_poly.type
_entity_poly.pdbx_seq_one_letter_code
_entity_poly.pdbx_strand_id
1 'polypeptide(L)'
;MVKAAFSNMTALSRVSLKAIPWQCTCNNLWFVEDFKRDGIEFESEVVCDTPGQWTGIRGTDYIASVCEEPQCDTGSLPSVDFGVVCVTYLQMFIYCLAFLSVLLFPPALYLCIKTRRLAAKQSGGSGIRMMTPRKPPPRQRAPLGHHTSKNKQWLYGSHPADSHA
;
A
#
# COMPACT_ATOMS: atom_id res chain seq x y z
N MET A 1 -29.06 27.72 11.88
CA MET A 1 -29.16 28.88 12.80
C MET A 1 -28.91 28.51 14.27
N VAL A 2 -29.19 27.27 14.70
CA VAL A 2 -29.01 26.84 16.10
C VAL A 2 -27.53 26.67 16.51
N LYS A 3 -26.65 26.21 15.61
CA LYS A 3 -25.19 26.07 15.85
C LYS A 3 -24.52 27.34 16.42
N ALA A 4 -24.88 28.51 15.90
CA ALA A 4 -24.29 29.78 16.31
C ALA A 4 -24.67 30.19 17.75
N ALA A 5 -25.82 29.75 18.25
CA ALA A 5 -26.27 30.05 19.61
C ALA A 5 -25.43 29.31 20.67
N PHE A 6 -24.98 28.09 20.36
CA PHE A 6 -24.18 27.26 21.27
C PHE A 6 -22.67 27.52 21.17
N SER A 7 -22.20 28.03 20.02
CA SER A 7 -20.77 28.33 19.78
C SER A 7 -20.16 29.36 20.73
N ASN A 8 -20.98 30.14 21.46
CA ASN A 8 -20.50 31.20 22.35
C ASN A 8 -20.66 30.85 23.85
N MET A 9 -21.11 29.63 24.17
CA MET A 9 -21.33 29.17 25.54
C MET A 9 -20.13 28.39 26.08
N THR A 10 -18.96 29.03 26.19
CA THR A 10 -17.72 28.38 26.68
C THR A 10 -17.72 28.02 28.17
N ALA A 11 -18.73 28.44 28.92
CA ALA A 11 -18.86 28.17 30.36
C ALA A 11 -19.72 26.95 30.70
N LEU A 12 -20.33 26.30 29.70
CA LEU A 12 -21.24 25.18 29.92
C LEU A 12 -20.45 23.86 29.99
N SER A 13 -20.28 23.31 31.18
CA SER A 13 -19.53 22.05 31.37
C SER A 13 -20.41 20.80 31.36
N ARG A 14 -21.70 20.94 31.65
CA ARG A 14 -22.65 19.83 31.79
C ARG A 14 -24.01 20.15 31.19
N VAL A 15 -24.59 19.19 30.48
CA VAL A 15 -25.93 19.30 29.91
C VAL A 15 -26.72 18.03 30.19
N SER A 16 -27.94 18.21 30.67
CA SER A 16 -28.90 17.12 30.84
C SER A 16 -29.91 17.15 29.68
N LEU A 17 -30.00 16.03 28.96
CA LEU A 17 -30.85 15.82 27.79
C LEU A 17 -31.91 14.73 28.04
N LYS A 18 -32.20 14.49 29.31
CA LYS A 18 -33.11 13.43 29.76
C LYS A 18 -34.54 13.72 29.34
N ALA A 19 -35.26 12.67 28.96
CA ALA A 19 -36.71 12.70 28.65
C ALA A 19 -37.11 13.59 27.46
N ILE A 20 -36.18 13.86 26.54
CA ILE A 20 -36.49 14.51 25.26
C ILE A 20 -36.70 13.42 24.20
N PRO A 21 -37.82 13.43 23.45
CA PRO A 21 -38.06 12.48 22.37
C PRO A 21 -37.18 12.83 21.16
N TRP A 22 -35.96 12.29 21.14
CA TRP A 22 -34.99 12.60 20.09
C TRP A 22 -35.36 11.93 18.77
N GLN A 23 -35.47 12.75 17.73
CA GLN A 23 -35.56 12.27 16.36
C GLN A 23 -34.15 12.02 15.82
N CYS A 24 -33.74 10.75 15.81
CA CYS A 24 -32.45 10.29 15.32
C CYS A 24 -32.38 10.36 13.80
N THR A 25 -31.81 11.47 13.34
CA THR A 25 -31.39 11.71 11.97
C THR A 25 -30.00 12.32 12.01
N CYS A 26 -29.20 12.10 10.96
CA CYS A 26 -27.83 12.61 10.89
C CYS A 26 -27.74 14.14 11.03
N ASN A 27 -28.79 14.86 10.62
CA ASN A 27 -28.86 16.31 10.75
C ASN A 27 -29.25 16.80 12.15
N ASN A 28 -30.00 16.01 12.93
CA ASN A 28 -30.47 16.42 14.27
C ASN A 28 -29.46 16.14 15.38
N LEU A 29 -28.60 15.14 15.19
CA LEU A 29 -27.63 14.67 16.16
C LEU A 29 -26.26 15.38 16.07
N TRP A 30 -26.14 16.42 15.25
CA TRP A 30 -24.90 17.17 15.02
C TRP A 30 -24.19 17.64 16.31
N PHE A 31 -24.95 17.91 17.38
CA PHE A 31 -24.43 18.46 18.62
C PHE A 31 -23.70 17.42 19.47
N VAL A 32 -23.93 16.12 19.24
CA VAL A 32 -23.33 15.05 20.04
C VAL A 32 -21.82 15.04 19.85
N GLU A 33 -21.36 15.20 18.60
CA GLU A 33 -19.94 15.28 18.26
C GLU A 33 -19.32 16.61 18.66
N ASP A 34 -20.02 17.72 18.37
CA ASP A 34 -19.54 19.07 18.68
C ASP A 34 -19.33 19.24 20.20
N PHE A 35 -20.28 18.78 21.03
CA PHE A 35 -20.16 18.85 22.49
C PHE A 35 -19.07 17.93 23.04
N LYS A 36 -18.90 16.75 22.45
CA LYS A 36 -17.80 15.84 22.81
C LYS A 36 -16.44 16.46 22.48
N ARG A 37 -16.31 17.14 21.34
CA ARG A 37 -15.10 17.87 20.94
C ARG A 37 -14.80 19.04 21.88
N ASP A 38 -15.84 19.75 22.29
CA ASP A 38 -15.74 20.91 23.18
C ASP A 38 -15.61 20.51 24.67
N GLY A 39 -15.61 19.21 24.99
CA GLY A 39 -15.39 18.68 26.33
C GLY A 39 -16.60 18.82 27.28
N ILE A 40 -17.80 18.98 26.72
CA ILE A 40 -19.05 19.10 27.49
C ILE A 40 -19.52 17.70 27.87
N GLU A 41 -19.72 17.45 29.17
CA GLU A 41 -20.18 16.16 29.68
C GLU A 41 -21.71 16.06 29.63
N PHE A 42 -22.22 14.94 29.11
CA PHE A 42 -23.65 14.63 29.16
C PHE A 42 -23.99 13.92 30.47
N GLU A 43 -24.90 14.48 31.26
CA GLU A 43 -25.40 13.81 32.48
C GLU A 43 -26.38 12.67 32.16
N SER A 44 -26.87 12.61 30.92
CA SER A 44 -27.85 11.64 30.47
C SER A 44 -27.58 11.20 29.05
N GLU A 45 -27.88 9.95 28.74
CA GLU A 45 -27.74 9.41 27.39
C GLU A 45 -28.84 9.96 26.46
N VAL A 46 -28.45 10.34 25.24
CA VAL A 46 -29.38 10.69 24.16
C VAL A 46 -29.90 9.40 23.58
N VAL A 47 -31.17 9.08 23.82
CA VAL A 47 -31.82 7.86 23.32
C VAL A 47 -32.78 8.23 22.20
N CYS A 48 -32.69 7.50 21.08
CA CYS A 48 -33.54 7.67 19.93
C CYS A 48 -35.00 7.29 20.24
N ASP A 49 -35.92 8.17 19.91
CA ASP A 49 -37.36 7.91 19.98
C ASP A 49 -37.92 7.60 18.58
N THR A 50 -37.51 8.38 17.57
CA THR A 50 -37.93 8.22 16.18
C THR A 50 -36.73 8.22 15.23
N PRO A 51 -36.76 7.50 14.09
CA PRO A 51 -37.85 6.66 13.58
C PRO A 51 -37.94 5.28 14.27
N GLY A 52 -39.11 4.62 14.20
CA GLY A 52 -39.43 3.38 14.93
C GLY A 52 -38.43 2.24 14.82
N GLN A 53 -37.71 2.16 13.71
CA GLN A 53 -36.65 1.17 13.45
C GLN A 53 -35.40 1.35 14.34
N TRP A 54 -35.19 2.55 14.90
CA TRP A 54 -34.04 2.88 15.76
C TRP A 54 -34.46 3.29 17.18
N THR A 55 -35.71 3.08 17.57
CA THR A 55 -36.22 3.46 18.90
C THR A 55 -35.50 2.68 20.00
N GLY A 56 -35.05 3.38 21.04
CA GLY A 56 -34.34 2.81 22.18
C GLY A 56 -32.82 2.65 21.98
N ILE A 57 -32.29 2.97 20.80
CA ILE A 57 -30.85 2.94 20.53
C ILE A 57 -30.21 4.25 20.97
N ARG A 58 -28.95 4.20 21.42
CA ARG A 58 -28.19 5.38 21.79
C ARG A 58 -27.91 6.21 20.55
N GLY A 59 -28.08 7.53 20.64
CA GLY A 59 -27.81 8.45 19.53
C GLY A 59 -26.38 8.33 19.00
N THR A 60 -25.41 8.06 19.89
CA THR A 60 -24.00 7.81 19.51
C THR A 60 -23.86 6.59 18.60
N ASP A 61 -24.58 5.51 18.90
CA ASP A 61 -24.50 4.25 18.17
C ASP A 61 -25.20 4.38 16.81
N TYR A 62 -26.30 5.15 16.76
CA TYR A 62 -26.96 5.50 15.51
C TYR A 62 -26.06 6.33 14.59
N ILE A 63 -25.38 7.36 15.13
CA ILE A 63 -24.45 8.18 14.33
C ILE A 63 -23.34 7.29 13.74
N ALA A 64 -22.68 6.48 14.56
CA ALA A 64 -21.56 5.65 14.13
C ALA A 64 -21.95 4.57 13.10
N SER A 65 -23.21 4.12 13.12
CA SER A 65 -23.68 3.06 12.21
C SER A 65 -24.39 3.56 10.95
N VAL A 66 -24.99 4.75 10.99
CA VAL A 66 -25.85 5.26 9.91
C VAL A 66 -25.32 6.56 9.29
N CYS A 67 -24.71 7.42 10.08
CA CYS A 67 -24.36 8.79 9.68
C CYS A 67 -22.89 9.01 9.41
N GLU A 68 -22.03 8.23 10.08
CA GLU A 68 -20.61 8.20 9.80
C GLU A 68 -20.42 7.45 8.47
N GLU A 69 -20.58 8.19 7.36
CA GLU A 69 -20.06 7.74 6.08
C GLU A 69 -18.56 7.49 6.32
N PRO A 70 -18.07 6.27 6.12
CA PRO A 70 -16.65 6.01 6.28
C PRO A 70 -15.95 6.97 5.31
N GLN A 71 -15.10 7.87 5.84
CA GLN A 71 -14.40 8.89 5.05
C GLN A 71 -13.56 8.26 3.91
N CYS A 72 -13.38 6.94 3.97
CA CYS A 72 -12.62 6.12 3.07
C CYS A 72 -13.43 5.45 1.93
N ASP A 73 -14.75 5.67 1.81
CA ASP A 73 -15.60 5.09 0.76
C ASP A 73 -15.57 5.86 -0.59
N THR A 74 -14.53 6.68 -0.81
CA THR A 74 -14.36 7.49 -2.04
C THR A 74 -14.11 6.72 -3.36
N GLY A 75 -14.30 5.40 -3.41
CA GLY A 75 -14.12 4.66 -4.66
C GLY A 75 -14.54 3.19 -4.63
N SER A 76 -14.59 2.57 -5.81
CA SER A 76 -15.05 1.19 -6.07
C SER A 76 -14.25 0.08 -5.39
N LEU A 77 -13.32 0.41 -4.50
CA LEU A 77 -12.46 -0.53 -3.81
C LEU A 77 -12.69 -0.40 -2.30
N PRO A 78 -12.98 -1.51 -1.61
CA PRO A 78 -13.20 -1.47 -0.18
C PRO A 78 -11.92 -0.98 0.52
N SER A 79 -12.08 -0.29 1.64
CA SER A 79 -10.99 0.29 2.42
C SER A 79 -11.27 0.12 3.92
N VAL A 80 -10.23 0.27 4.74
CA VAL A 80 -10.34 0.26 6.21
C VAL A 80 -9.92 1.63 6.72
N ASP A 81 -10.77 2.21 7.56
CA ASP A 81 -10.50 3.50 8.20
C ASP A 81 -9.73 3.29 9.51
N PHE A 82 -8.54 3.89 9.59
CA PHE A 82 -7.72 3.93 10.81
C PHE A 82 -7.81 5.30 11.52
N GLY A 83 -8.82 6.11 11.22
CA GLY A 83 -9.13 7.42 11.81
C GLY A 83 -8.25 8.57 11.31
N VAL A 84 -7.05 8.28 10.80
CA VAL A 84 -6.14 9.29 10.22
C VAL A 84 -5.73 8.98 8.77
N VAL A 85 -5.84 7.72 8.35
CA VAL A 85 -5.51 7.27 7.00
C VAL A 85 -6.47 6.18 6.56
N CYS A 86 -6.91 6.30 5.32
CA CYS A 86 -7.67 5.27 4.62
C CYS A 86 -6.69 4.32 3.94
N VAL A 87 -6.69 3.04 4.34
CA VAL A 87 -5.83 2.04 3.70
C VAL A 87 -6.69 1.10 2.86
N THR A 88 -6.36 0.97 1.57
CA THR A 88 -7.06 0.05 0.67
C THR A 88 -6.64 -1.40 0.93
N TYR A 89 -7.52 -2.37 0.67
CA TYR A 89 -7.15 -3.80 0.75
C TYR A 89 -5.98 -4.17 -0.17
N LEU A 90 -5.88 -3.51 -1.32
CA LEU A 90 -4.75 -3.68 -2.24
C LEU A 90 -3.43 -3.25 -1.60
N GLN A 91 -3.43 -2.11 -0.91
CA GLN A 91 -2.25 -1.62 -0.21
C GLN A 91 -1.87 -2.56 0.96
N MET A 92 -2.84 -3.07 1.71
CA MET A 92 -2.60 -4.10 2.73
C MET A 92 -1.96 -5.36 2.12
N PHE A 93 -2.47 -5.83 0.98
CA PHE A 93 -1.91 -6.99 0.28
C PHE A 93 -0.46 -6.76 -0.16
N ILE A 94 -0.16 -5.60 -0.73
CA ILE A 94 1.21 -5.24 -1.13
C ILE A 94 2.14 -5.21 0.08
N TYR A 95 1.72 -4.65 1.21
CA TYR A 95 2.53 -4.64 2.43
C TYR A 95 2.75 -6.03 3.01
N CYS A 96 1.76 -6.92 2.98
CA CYS A 96 1.92 -8.31 3.38
C CYS A 96 2.95 -9.02 2.49
N LEU A 97 2.89 -8.85 1.17
CA LEU A 97 3.89 -9.43 0.26
C LEU A 97 5.29 -8.85 0.49
N ALA A 98 5.41 -7.54 0.70
CA ALA A 98 6.68 -6.90 1.02
C ALA A 98 7.28 -7.48 2.32
N PHE A 99 6.48 -7.61 3.37
CA PHE A 99 6.89 -8.20 4.63
C PHE A 99 7.35 -9.66 4.47
N LEU A 100 6.58 -10.49 3.75
CA LEU A 100 6.95 -11.87 3.45
C LEU A 100 8.26 -11.95 2.66
N SER A 101 8.48 -11.06 1.69
CA SER A 101 9.74 -11.03 0.93
C SER A 101 10.94 -10.69 1.83
N VAL A 102 10.78 -9.74 2.77
CA VAL A 102 11.81 -9.40 3.75
C VAL A 102 12.09 -10.56 4.72
N LEU A 103 11.09 -11.36 5.08
CA LEU A 103 11.28 -12.54 5.92
C LEU A 103 11.95 -13.71 5.18
N LEU A 104 11.61 -13.91 3.90
CA LEU A 104 12.13 -15.03 3.11
C LEU A 104 13.51 -14.76 2.49
N PHE A 105 13.87 -13.50 2.27
CA PHE A 105 15.11 -13.14 1.59
C PHE A 105 16.39 -13.48 2.39
N PRO A 106 16.52 -13.14 3.70
CA PRO A 106 17.71 -13.49 4.50
C PRO A 106 18.02 -14.99 4.60
N PRO A 107 17.05 -15.90 4.89
CA PRO A 107 17.34 -17.33 4.94
C PRO A 107 17.69 -17.89 3.55
N ALA A 108 17.06 -17.41 2.48
CA ALA A 108 17.43 -17.79 1.12
C ALA A 108 18.88 -17.38 0.79
N LEU A 109 19.28 -16.15 1.13
CA LEU A 109 20.66 -15.67 0.97
C LEU A 109 21.65 -16.48 1.79
N TYR A 110 21.32 -16.78 3.04
CA TYR A 110 22.12 -17.61 3.92
C TYR A 110 22.34 -19.02 3.34
N LEU A 111 21.27 -19.66 2.86
CA LEU A 111 21.35 -20.96 2.20
C LEU A 111 22.21 -20.89 0.93
N CYS A 112 22.04 -19.86 0.09
CA CYS A 112 22.87 -19.63 -1.10
C CYS A 112 24.36 -19.45 -0.77
N ILE A 113 24.69 -18.71 0.30
CA ILE A 113 26.08 -18.55 0.74
C ILE A 113 26.63 -19.89 1.26
N LYS A 114 25.84 -20.64 2.03
CA LYS A 114 26.24 -21.94 2.58
C LYS A 114 26.49 -22.97 1.48
N THR A 115 25.60 -23.08 0.49
CA THR A 115 25.76 -24.01 -0.64
C THR A 115 26.99 -23.67 -1.47
N ARG A 116 27.23 -22.38 -1.75
CA ARG A 116 28.44 -21.91 -2.44
C ARG A 116 29.72 -22.24 -1.67
N ARG A 117 29.72 -22.05 -0.34
CA ARG A 117 30.89 -22.40 0.51
C ARG A 117 31.15 -23.90 0.52
N LEU A 118 30.12 -24.74 0.54
CA LEU A 118 30.27 -26.20 0.50
C LEU A 118 30.78 -26.68 -0.86
N ALA A 119 30.26 -26.13 -1.95
CA ALA A 119 30.72 -26.44 -3.31
C ALA A 119 32.21 -26.09 -3.48
N ALA A 120 32.65 -24.91 -3.00
CA ALA A 120 34.05 -24.51 -3.06
C ALA A 120 34.98 -25.45 -2.25
N LYS A 121 34.54 -25.95 -1.09
CA LYS A 121 35.30 -26.93 -0.31
C LYS A 121 35.45 -28.27 -1.04
N GLN A 122 34.40 -28.75 -1.70
CA GLN A 122 34.46 -30.01 -2.46
C GLN A 122 35.37 -29.91 -3.69
N SER A 123 35.41 -28.76 -4.37
CA SER A 123 36.34 -28.52 -5.49
C SER A 123 37.80 -28.46 -5.08
N GLY A 124 38.12 -28.24 -3.80
CA GLY A 124 39.50 -28.23 -3.30
C GLY A 124 40.05 -29.62 -2.92
N GLY A 125 39.18 -30.58 -2.58
CA GLY A 125 39.58 -31.94 -2.18
C GLY A 125 39.52 -32.97 -3.30
N SER A 126 38.65 -32.77 -4.28
CA SER A 126 38.61 -33.58 -5.50
C SER A 126 39.35 -32.81 -6.56
N GLY A 127 40.47 -33.35 -7.06
CA GLY A 127 41.29 -32.79 -8.14
C GLY A 127 40.54 -32.74 -9.50
N ILE A 128 39.37 -32.11 -9.52
CA ILE A 128 38.69 -31.67 -10.72
C ILE A 128 39.60 -30.59 -11.28
N ARG A 129 40.52 -31.01 -12.15
CA ARG A 129 41.20 -30.15 -13.09
C ARG A 129 40.10 -29.33 -13.76
N MET A 130 39.94 -28.07 -13.35
CA MET A 130 39.28 -27.10 -14.21
C MET A 130 39.92 -27.29 -15.57
N MET A 131 39.11 -27.63 -16.57
CA MET A 131 39.55 -27.55 -17.95
C MET A 131 39.91 -26.08 -18.16
N THR A 132 41.19 -25.75 -17.93
CA THR A 132 41.78 -24.53 -18.44
C THR A 132 41.39 -24.45 -19.90
N PRO A 133 40.91 -23.30 -20.39
CA PRO A 133 40.53 -23.13 -21.79
C PRO A 133 41.61 -23.78 -22.65
N ARG A 134 41.24 -24.80 -23.45
CA ARG A 134 42.20 -25.47 -24.33
C ARG A 134 42.97 -24.38 -25.03
N LYS A 135 44.30 -24.39 -24.86
CA LYS A 135 45.22 -23.54 -25.62
C LYS A 135 44.73 -23.59 -27.08
N PRO A 136 44.40 -22.46 -27.71
CA PRO A 136 43.86 -22.47 -29.06
C PRO A 136 44.82 -23.30 -29.92
N PRO A 137 44.30 -24.23 -30.76
CA PRO A 137 45.15 -25.06 -31.59
C PRO A 137 46.11 -24.16 -32.36
N PRO A 138 47.38 -24.57 -32.54
CA PRO A 138 48.35 -23.78 -33.28
C PRO A 138 47.72 -23.43 -34.63
N ARG A 139 47.62 -22.13 -34.89
CA ARG A 139 47.11 -21.58 -36.15
C ARG A 139 47.91 -22.22 -37.27
N GLN A 140 47.34 -23.23 -37.94
CA GLN A 140 47.91 -23.73 -39.18
C GLN A 140 47.90 -22.54 -40.14
N ARG A 141 49.10 -22.03 -40.45
CA ARG A 141 49.25 -21.01 -41.48
C ARG A 141 48.74 -21.64 -42.77
N ALA A 142 47.63 -21.10 -43.29
CA ALA A 142 47.19 -21.43 -44.63
C ALA A 142 48.37 -21.23 -45.60
N PRO A 143 48.59 -22.13 -46.56
CA PRO A 143 49.58 -21.91 -47.62
C PRO A 143 49.29 -20.57 -48.29
N LEU A 144 50.35 -19.80 -48.56
CA LEU A 144 50.27 -18.53 -49.28
C LEU A 144 49.62 -18.77 -50.66
N GLY A 145 48.30 -18.59 -50.69
CA GLY A 145 47.51 -18.50 -51.89
C GLY A 145 47.73 -17.13 -52.52
N HIS A 146 48.30 -17.17 -53.71
CA HIS A 146 48.55 -16.08 -54.65
C HIS A 146 47.58 -14.89 -54.56
N HIS A 147 48.18 -13.71 -54.46
CA HIS A 147 47.57 -12.41 -54.73
C HIS A 147 46.70 -12.44 -56.00
N THR A 148 45.42 -12.10 -55.88
CA THR A 148 44.73 -11.32 -56.91
C THR A 148 43.91 -10.21 -56.23
N SER A 149 44.41 -8.99 -56.43
CA SER A 149 43.76 -7.74 -56.10
C SER A 149 42.50 -7.58 -56.95
N LYS A 150 41.32 -7.48 -56.32
CA LYS A 150 40.18 -6.71 -56.85
C LYS A 150 39.43 -6.02 -55.71
N ASN A 151 39.94 -4.83 -55.41
CA ASN A 151 39.18 -3.59 -55.28
C ASN A 151 37.66 -3.71 -55.51
N LYS A 152 36.85 -3.37 -54.49
CA LYS A 152 35.64 -2.55 -54.69
C LYS A 152 35.20 -1.94 -53.36
N GLN A 153 35.43 -0.63 -53.31
CA GLN A 153 34.64 0.41 -52.64
C GLN A 153 33.13 0.21 -52.78
N TRP A 154 32.41 1.10 -52.08
CA TRP A 154 30.96 1.34 -52.02
C TRP A 154 30.29 0.68 -50.79
N LEU A 155 29.48 1.35 -49.98
CA LEU A 155 28.97 2.72 -49.95
C LEU A 155 28.44 2.96 -48.52
N TYR A 156 28.62 4.20 -48.05
CA TYR A 156 27.88 4.77 -46.94
C TYR A 156 26.36 4.57 -47.12
N GLY A 157 25.67 4.18 -46.06
CA GLY A 157 24.22 4.06 -46.01
C GLY A 157 23.71 4.41 -44.62
N SER A 158 23.66 5.70 -44.33
CA SER A 158 22.88 6.33 -43.26
C SER A 158 21.38 6.03 -43.44
N HIS A 159 20.68 5.66 -42.36
CA HIS A 159 19.23 5.80 -42.29
C HIS A 159 18.83 6.42 -40.95
N PRO A 160 18.01 7.48 -40.95
CA PRO A 160 17.52 8.16 -39.76
C PRO A 160 16.18 7.60 -39.26
N ALA A 161 15.88 7.96 -38.00
CA ALA A 161 14.61 8.38 -37.40
C ALA A 161 13.28 7.89 -38.01
N ASP A 162 12.34 7.39 -37.19
CA ASP A 162 11.33 8.24 -36.53
C ASP A 162 10.15 7.46 -35.91
N SER A 163 9.67 8.03 -34.79
CA SER A 163 8.31 8.10 -34.23
C SER A 163 7.18 7.14 -34.65
N HIS A 164 6.54 6.51 -33.66
CA HIS A 164 5.08 6.29 -33.56
C HIS A 164 4.75 6.17 -32.05
N ALA A 165 4.05 7.14 -31.45
CA ALA A 165 2.59 7.30 -31.37
C ALA A 165 2.04 6.73 -30.05
#